data_AF-A0A1M5JDV3-F1
#
_entry.id   AF-A0A1M5JDV3-F1
#
_cell.length_a   1.000
_cell.length_b   1.000
_cell.length_c   1.000
_cell.angle_alpha   90.00
_cell.angle_beta   90.00
_cell.angle_gamma   90.00
#
_symmetry.space_group_name_H-M   'P 1'
#
loop_
_entity.id
_entity.type
_entity.pdbx_description
1 polymer ?
#
loop_
_entity_poly.entity_id
_entity_poly.type
_entity_poly.pdbx_seq_one_letter_code
_entity_poly.pdbx_strand_id
1 'polypeptide(L)'
;MEPNYTEAERYYQAQKRVKKIREFYEHLTVYVLVNPIVIVVNYMTSPGYLWYIWSLMGWGIAIILHGLQVFSYPPFFNKKWEERKIREILEKENQKFENKDGNRF
;
A
#
# COMPACT_ATOMS: atom_id res chain seq x y z
N MET A 1 -3.34 -39.30 3.57
CA MET A 1 -3.26 -37.92 4.08
C MET A 1 -2.92 -37.07 2.88
N GLU A 2 -3.85 -36.25 2.39
CA GLU A 2 -3.52 -35.29 1.34
C GLU A 2 -2.44 -34.34 1.86
N PRO A 3 -1.41 -34.00 1.08
CA PRO A 3 -0.41 -33.06 1.53
C PRO A 3 -1.12 -31.72 1.80
N ASN A 4 -0.95 -31.17 2.99
CA ASN A 4 -1.64 -29.96 3.45
C ASN A 4 -1.00 -28.71 2.81
N TYR A 5 -1.10 -28.59 1.48
CA TYR A 5 -0.54 -27.50 0.68
C TYR A 5 -1.06 -26.13 1.13
N THR A 6 -2.30 -26.10 1.62
CA THR A 6 -2.98 -24.93 2.17
C THR A 6 -2.32 -24.37 3.43
N GLU A 7 -1.77 -25.19 4.32
CA GLU A 7 -1.02 -24.71 5.50
C GLU A 7 0.34 -24.12 5.13
N ALA A 8 1.08 -24.79 4.24
CA ALA A 8 2.37 -24.32 3.75
C ALA A 8 2.24 -22.99 3.01
N GLU A 9 1.22 -22.83 2.17
CA GLU A 9 0.92 -21.58 1.46
C GLU A 9 0.58 -20.45 2.43
N ARG A 10 -0.26 -20.69 3.43
CA ARG A 10 -0.61 -19.68 4.44
C ARG A 10 0.61 -19.23 5.24
N TYR A 11 1.46 -20.17 5.62
CA TYR A 11 2.71 -19.87 6.33
C TYR A 11 3.66 -19.03 5.47
N TYR A 12 3.84 -19.40 4.19
CA TYR A 12 4.67 -18.65 3.25
C TYR A 12 4.17 -17.22 3.05
N GLN A 13 2.85 -17.02 2.90
CA GLN A 13 2.26 -15.68 2.78
C GLN A 13 2.45 -14.85 4.05
N ALA A 14 2.30 -15.45 5.23
CA ALA A 14 2.56 -14.78 6.50
C ALA A 14 4.03 -14.34 6.60
N GLN A 15 4.97 -15.22 6.25
CA GLN A 15 6.41 -14.94 6.28
C GLN A 15 6.78 -13.81 5.30
N LYS A 16 6.22 -13.83 4.09
CA LYS A 16 6.39 -12.76 3.09
C LYS A 16 5.88 -11.41 3.60
N ARG A 17 4.76 -11.40 4.34
CA ARG A 17 4.21 -10.18 4.94
C ARG A 17 5.10 -9.63 6.04
N VAL A 18 5.63 -10.48 6.92
CA VAL A 18 6.58 -10.08 7.96
C VAL A 18 7.87 -9.51 7.35
N LYS A 19 8.38 -10.14 6.29
CA LYS A 19 9.57 -9.65 5.58
C LYS A 19 9.37 -8.22 5.05
N LYS A 20 8.25 -7.97 4.37
CA LYS A 20 7.91 -6.61 3.87
C LYS A 20 7.81 -5.58 4.99
N ILE A 21 7.20 -5.95 6.11
CA ILE A 21 7.11 -5.06 7.29
C ILE A 21 8.51 -4.71 7.80
N ARG A 22 9.41 -5.70 7.90
CA ARG A 22 10.79 -5.47 8.33
C ARG A 22 11.55 -4.53 7.38
N GLU A 23 11.45 -4.78 6.08
CA GLU A 23 12.08 -3.94 5.05
C GLU A 23 11.58 -2.49 5.10
N PHE A 24 10.28 -2.28 5.32
CA PHE A 24 9.73 -0.94 5.53
C PHE A 24 10.34 -0.23 6.75
N TYR A 25 10.43 -0.91 7.90
CA TYR A 25 11.01 -0.32 9.11
C TYR A 25 12.51 -0.04 8.96
N GLU A 26 13.24 -0.86 8.21
CA GLU A 26 14.65 -0.62 7.90
C GLU A 26 14.82 0.69 7.13
N HIS A 27 14.06 0.88 6.03
CA HIS A 27 14.08 2.13 5.27
C HIS A 27 13.60 3.33 6.08
N LEU A 28 12.55 3.18 6.88
CA LEU A 28 12.05 4.24 7.76
C LEU A 28 13.09 4.65 8.81
N THR A 29 13.78 3.68 9.41
CA THR A 29 14.81 3.95 10.41
C THR A 29 15.98 4.72 9.78
N VAL A 30 16.47 4.27 8.63
CA VAL A 30 17.54 4.98 7.90
C VAL A 30 17.10 6.41 7.56
N TYR A 31 15.86 6.59 7.08
CA TYR A 31 15.33 7.91 6.77
C TYR A 31 15.30 8.83 7.99
N VAL A 32 14.80 8.35 9.14
CA VAL A 32 14.71 9.15 10.37
C VAL A 32 16.10 9.48 10.94
N LEU A 33 17.09 8.60 10.78
CA LEU A 33 18.45 8.86 11.27
C LEU A 33 19.28 9.76 10.34
N VAL A 34 19.15 9.58 9.03
CA VAL A 34 19.96 10.31 8.04
C VAL A 34 19.43 11.71 7.77
N ASN A 35 18.10 11.91 7.71
CA ASN A 35 17.54 13.23 7.38
C ASN A 35 17.92 14.35 8.37
N PRO A 36 17.98 14.13 9.70
CA PRO A 36 18.49 15.13 10.63
C PRO A 36 19.92 15.55 10.32
N ILE A 37 20.78 14.61 9.93
CA ILE A 37 22.17 14.90 9.53
C ILE A 37 22.16 15.77 8.26
N VAL A 38 21.35 15.42 7.26
CA VAL A 38 21.21 16.20 6.02
C VAL A 38 20.70 17.62 6.30
N ILE A 39 19.73 17.78 7.20
CA ILE A 39 19.22 19.08 7.63
C ILE A 39 20.33 19.91 8.27
N VAL A 40 21.09 19.34 9.21
CA VAL A 40 22.21 20.03 9.87
C VAL A 40 23.27 20.44 8.85
N VAL A 41 23.64 19.56 7.93
CA VAL A 41 24.61 19.87 6.86
C VAL A 41 24.11 21.01 5.97
N ASN A 42 22.84 21.05 5.63
CA ASN A 42 22.26 22.15 4.85
C ASN A 42 22.37 23.49 5.59
N TYR A 43 22.00 23.53 6.87
CA TYR A 43 22.12 24.73 7.69
C TYR A 43 23.58 25.20 7.83
N MET A 44 24.54 24.28 7.89
CA MET A 44 25.97 24.62 7.99
C MET A 44 26.58 25.09 6.66
N THR A 45 26.17 24.49 5.54
CA THR A 45 26.82 24.72 4.23
C THR A 45 26.12 25.79 3.40
N SER A 46 24.80 25.91 3.51
CA SER A 46 23.98 26.78 2.66
C SER A 46 22.70 27.20 3.37
N PRO A 47 22.79 27.98 4.47
CA PRO A 47 21.61 28.38 5.26
C PRO A 47 20.60 29.22 4.46
N GLY A 48 21.03 29.87 3.37
CA GLY A 48 20.14 30.62 2.47
C GLY A 48 19.42 29.77 1.43
N TYR A 49 19.73 28.47 1.31
CA TYR A 49 19.12 27.58 0.32
C TYR A 49 18.82 26.21 0.92
N LEU A 50 17.54 25.95 1.18
CA LEU A 50 17.04 24.75 1.86
C LEU A 50 16.98 23.52 0.94
N TRP A 51 18.11 23.12 0.35
CA TRP A 51 18.19 21.96 -0.55
C TRP A 51 17.79 20.64 0.13
N TYR A 52 17.87 20.55 1.47
CA TYR A 52 17.46 19.37 2.23
C TYR A 52 15.99 18.97 1.98
N ILE A 53 15.14 19.93 1.58
CA ILE A 53 13.73 19.69 1.24
C ILE A 53 13.62 18.70 0.08
N TRP A 54 14.49 18.79 -0.93
CA TRP A 54 14.46 17.87 -2.07
C TRP A 54 14.80 16.43 -1.64
N SER A 55 15.74 16.26 -0.71
CA SER A 55 16.08 14.95 -0.14
C SER A 55 14.91 14.37 0.67
N LEU A 56 14.30 15.17 1.54
CA LEU A 56 13.11 14.78 2.32
C LEU A 56 11.94 14.42 1.42
N MET A 57 11.64 15.23 0.40
CA MET A 57 10.50 15.00 -0.48
C MET A 57 10.70 13.75 -1.34
N GLY A 58 11.88 13.57 -1.96
CA GLY A 58 12.16 12.42 -2.80
C GLY A 58 12.07 11.10 -2.03
N TRP A 59 12.74 11.03 -0.87
CA TRP A 59 12.73 9.81 -0.05
C TRP A 59 11.44 9.64 0.74
N GLY A 60 10.85 10.73 1.23
CA GLY A 60 9.60 10.73 2.00
C GLY A 60 8.45 10.15 1.18
N ILE A 61 8.32 10.51 -0.10
CA ILE A 61 7.32 9.93 -1.00
C ILE A 61 7.55 8.41 -1.15
N ALA A 62 8.79 7.97 -1.34
CA ALA A 62 9.11 6.55 -1.48
C ALA A 62 8.72 5.74 -0.23
N ILE A 63 8.97 6.29 0.97
CA ILE A 63 8.58 5.67 2.23
C ILE A 63 7.07 5.62 2.40
N ILE A 64 6.36 6.70 2.08
CA ILE A 64 4.89 6.75 2.15
C ILE A 64 4.30 5.67 1.24
N LEU A 65 4.76 5.58 -0.01
CA LEU A 65 4.30 4.56 -0.96
C LEU A 65 4.60 3.14 -0.47
N HIS A 66 5.79 2.89 0.07
CA HIS A 66 6.14 1.59 0.64
C HIS A 66 5.25 1.25 1.85
N GLY A 67 5.01 2.21 2.74
CA GLY A 67 4.13 2.03 3.90
C GLY A 67 2.70 1.66 3.50
N LEU A 68 2.12 2.39 2.54
CA LEU A 68 0.79 2.08 1.99
C LEU A 68 0.73 0.65 1.43
N GLN A 69 1.77 0.23 0.71
CA GLN A 69 1.88 -1.13 0.17
C GLN A 69 1.98 -2.21 1.27
N VAL A 70 2.81 -1.99 2.30
CA VAL A 70 3.06 -2.95 3.38
C VAL A 70 1.84 -3.13 4.27
N PHE A 71 1.24 -2.03 4.70
CA PHE A 71 0.09 -2.06 5.60
C PHE A 71 -1.22 -2.36 4.90
N SER A 72 -1.18 -2.60 3.58
CA SER A 72 -2.38 -2.85 2.76
C SER A 72 -3.43 -1.77 3.02
N TYR A 73 -2.96 -0.54 3.23
CA TYR A 73 -3.74 0.67 3.20
C TYR A 73 -3.59 1.19 1.77
N PRO A 74 -4.43 0.74 0.83
CA PRO A 74 -4.53 1.50 -0.39
C PRO A 74 -5.07 2.87 0.01
N PRO A 75 -4.50 3.97 -0.53
CA PRO A 75 -5.06 5.29 -0.28
C PRO A 75 -6.52 5.41 -0.75
N PHE A 76 -7.06 4.44 -1.52
CA PHE A 76 -8.45 4.45 -2.03
C PHE A 76 -9.24 3.11 -2.01
N PHE A 77 -8.62 1.93 -1.91
CA PHE A 77 -9.25 0.66 -2.37
C PHE A 77 -9.12 -0.54 -1.43
N ASN A 78 -9.67 -0.48 -0.22
CA ASN A 78 -9.69 -1.63 0.71
C ASN A 78 -10.32 -2.86 0.01
N LYS A 79 -9.87 -4.08 0.31
CA LYS A 79 -10.50 -5.35 -0.13
C LYS A 79 -12.02 -5.37 0.11
N LYS A 80 -12.48 -4.75 1.21
CA LYS A 80 -13.91 -4.53 1.51
C LYS A 80 -14.61 -3.58 0.53
N TRP A 81 -13.91 -2.58 0.00
CA TRP A 81 -14.41 -1.71 -1.06
C TRP A 81 -14.52 -2.50 -2.38
N GLU A 82 -13.50 -3.29 -2.70
CA GLU A 82 -13.47 -4.10 -3.93
C GLU A 82 -14.62 -5.09 -3.95
N GLU A 83 -14.79 -5.87 -2.86
CA GLU A 83 -15.91 -6.79 -2.71
C GLU A 83 -17.28 -6.10 -2.75
N ARG A 84 -17.38 -4.87 -2.25
CA ARG A 84 -18.63 -4.09 -2.32
C ARG A 84 -18.93 -3.67 -3.75
N LYS A 85 -17.91 -3.21 -4.49
CA LYS A 85 -18.09 -2.75 -5.86
C LYS A 85 -18.41 -3.89 -6.82
N ILE A 86 -17.79 -5.05 -6.61
CA ILE A 86 -18.13 -6.29 -7.34
C ILE A 86 -19.61 -6.65 -7.12
N ARG A 87 -20.08 -6.64 -5.86
CA ARG A 87 -21.50 -6.90 -5.55
C ARG A 87 -22.44 -5.92 -6.25
N GLU A 88 -22.15 -4.62 -6.18
CA GLU A 88 -22.96 -3.60 -6.85
C GLU A 88 -23.07 -3.78 -8.37
N ILE A 89 -21.99 -4.22 -9.04
CA ILE A 89 -21.99 -4.44 -10.48
C ILE A 89 -22.83 -5.67 -10.82
N LEU A 90 -22.66 -6.78 -10.09
CA LEU A 90 -23.43 -8.01 -10.29
C LEU A 90 -24.93 -7.79 -10.07
N GLU A 91 -25.29 -7.02 -9.05
CA GLU A 91 -26.68 -6.71 -8.74
C GLU A 91 -27.34 -5.84 -9.83
N LYS A 92 -26.60 -4.86 -10.38
CA LYS A 92 -27.03 -4.06 -11.53
C LYS A 92 -27.19 -4.88 -12.81
N GLU A 93 -26.29 -5.84 -13.03
CA GLU A 93 -26.41 -6.77 -14.16
C GLU A 93 -27.66 -7.64 -14.03
N ASN A 94 -27.87 -8.27 -12.87
CA ASN A 94 -29.06 -9.08 -12.60
C ASN A 94 -30.37 -8.30 -12.79
N GLN A 95 -30.48 -7.08 -12.26
CA GLN A 95 -31.65 -6.22 -12.46
C GLN A 95 -31.88 -5.87 -13.94
N LYS A 96 -30.80 -5.72 -14.72
CA LYS A 96 -30.87 -5.42 -16.15
C LYS A 96 -31.32 -6.64 -16.97
N PHE A 97 -30.94 -7.86 -16.56
CA PHE A 97 -31.45 -9.10 -17.16
C PHE A 97 -32.94 -9.28 -16.84
N GLU A 98 -33.34 -9.12 -15.58
CA GLU A 98 -34.72 -9.30 -15.12
C GLU A 98 -35.69 -8.32 -15.82
N ASN A 99 -35.31 -7.04 -15.95
CA ASN A 99 -36.10 -6.04 -16.70
C ASN A 99 -36.19 -6.35 -18.20
N LYS A 100 -35.17 -6.97 -18.80
CA LYS A 100 -35.15 -7.28 -20.23
C LYS A 100 -36.07 -8.46 -20.58
N ASP A 101 -36.23 -9.40 -19.66
CA ASP A 101 -37.13 -10.54 -19.81
C ASP A 101 -38.56 -10.21 -19.40
N GLY A 102 -38.77 -9.28 -18.45
CA GLY A 102 -40.09 -8.74 -18.11
C GLY A 102 -40.72 -7.86 -19.20
N ASN A 103 -39.91 -7.14 -20.00
CA ASN A 103 -40.39 -6.30 -21.11
C ASN A 103 -40.64 -7.07 -22.43
N ARG A 104 -40.46 -8.39 -22.42
CA ARG A 104 -40.64 -9.27 -23.60
C ARG A 104 -42.01 -9.96 -23.63
N PHE A 105 -42.91 -9.61 -22.71
CA PHE A 105 -44.30 -10.07 -22.64
C PHE A 105 -45.27 -8.89 -22.71
#